data_AF-A0A954MCA1-F1
#
_entry.id   AF-A0A954MCA1-F1
#
_cell.length_a   1.000
_cell.length_b   1.000
_cell.length_c   1.000
_cell.angle_alpha   90.00
_cell.angle_beta   90.00
_cell.angle_gamma   90.00
#
_symmetry.space_group_name_H-M   'P 1'
#
loop_
_entity.id
_entity.type
_entity.pdbx_description
1 polymer ?
#
loop_
_entity_poly.entity_id
_entity_poly.type
_entity_poly.pdbx_seq_one_letter_code
_entity_poly.pdbx_strand_id
1 'polypeptide(L)'
;MYLFQLANRVAGGLRKLAPERLERHREFIRTQQTPEGGYRGREGEADLYYSGFAVRSLMVSGGLESAERTLVTSYLQQFNPLSLSVIDLLSWMYSALAVQASGGDDLLADVGESFPEQVTERLEQTRTDDGGYAKSDQGAAGSTYHSFMVTLCYEMVGRMPPRPNRLVQFLYDRQRDDGGFVEIAPMRRSGTNPTAAAVALLNKLGRMDRDIAADVAAFLSDVVSTEGGFQANTRIPFADGLSTFTGLLTNQDLGLPELIPHHRILHWLEQHIERPEGGFRGASWDQQADVEYTFYGLGILGLLNS
;
A
#
# COMPACT_ATOMS: atom_id res chain seq x y z
N MET A 1 6.71 -12.54 4.68
CA MET A 1 6.76 -11.36 3.81
C MET A 1 5.69 -10.37 4.23
N TYR A 2 6.03 -9.07 4.31
CA TYR A 2 5.13 -8.04 4.84
C TYR A 2 3.78 -8.01 4.12
N LEU A 3 3.77 -7.97 2.78
CA LEU A 3 2.53 -7.91 1.99
C LEU A 3 1.64 -9.14 2.19
N PHE A 4 2.19 -10.35 2.33
CA PHE A 4 1.40 -11.55 2.60
C PHE A 4 0.77 -11.55 4.00
N GLN A 5 1.49 -11.05 5.01
CA GLN A 5 0.95 -10.93 6.37
C GLN A 5 -0.21 -9.94 6.41
N LEU A 6 -0.05 -8.77 5.78
CA LEU A 6 -1.11 -7.78 5.66
C LEU A 6 -2.31 -8.33 4.88
N ALA A 7 -2.08 -8.97 3.75
CA ALA A 7 -3.16 -9.55 2.93
C ALA A 7 -3.98 -10.60 3.71
N ASN A 8 -3.31 -11.50 4.45
CA ASN A 8 -3.97 -12.52 5.27
C ASN A 8 -4.81 -11.89 6.39
N ARG A 9 -4.29 -10.85 7.03
CA ARG A 9 -4.99 -10.13 8.11
C ARG A 9 -6.26 -9.45 7.58
N VAL A 10 -6.14 -8.70 6.48
CA VAL A 10 -7.27 -8.02 5.82
C VAL A 10 -8.30 -9.05 5.37
N ALA A 11 -7.88 -10.12 4.69
CA ALA A 11 -8.78 -11.18 4.23
C ALA A 11 -9.52 -11.87 5.40
N GLY A 12 -8.83 -12.09 6.53
CA GLY A 12 -9.42 -12.66 7.74
C GLY A 12 -10.57 -11.81 8.30
N GLY A 13 -10.40 -10.49 8.32
CA GLY A 13 -11.46 -9.58 8.75
C GLY A 13 -12.59 -9.44 7.71
N LEU A 14 -12.26 -9.38 6.41
CA LEU A 14 -13.27 -9.28 5.35
C LEU A 14 -14.23 -10.49 5.32
N ARG A 15 -13.77 -11.69 5.72
CA ARG A 15 -14.63 -12.89 5.86
C ARG A 15 -15.73 -12.74 6.91
N LYS A 16 -15.63 -11.76 7.82
CA LYS A 16 -16.65 -11.48 8.84
C LYS A 16 -17.76 -10.54 8.34
N LEU A 17 -17.61 -9.96 7.15
CA LEU A 17 -18.62 -9.11 6.54
C LEU A 17 -19.78 -9.92 5.95
N ALA A 18 -20.93 -9.26 5.77
CA ALA A 18 -22.03 -9.82 4.99
C ALA A 18 -21.54 -10.12 3.55
N PRO A 19 -21.73 -11.35 3.03
CA PRO A 19 -21.27 -11.74 1.70
C PRO A 19 -21.74 -10.78 0.60
N GLU A 20 -22.96 -10.27 0.71
CA GLU A 20 -23.56 -9.35 -0.27
C GLU A 20 -22.86 -7.99 -0.30
N ARG A 21 -22.31 -7.53 0.84
CA ARG A 21 -21.51 -6.29 0.88
C ARG A 21 -20.18 -6.48 0.20
N LEU A 22 -19.48 -7.57 0.54
CA LEU A 22 -18.18 -7.88 -0.05
C LEU A 22 -18.29 -8.07 -1.57
N GLU A 23 -19.34 -8.76 -2.03
CA GLU A 23 -19.56 -9.02 -3.45
C GLU A 23 -19.85 -7.74 -4.25
N ARG A 24 -20.52 -6.73 -3.68
CA ARG A 24 -20.71 -5.43 -4.37
C ARG A 24 -19.38 -4.76 -4.70
N HIS A 25 -18.41 -4.78 -3.78
CA HIS A 25 -17.10 -4.20 -4.05
C HIS A 25 -16.30 -5.02 -5.06
N ARG A 26 -16.42 -6.36 -5.01
CA ARG A 26 -15.81 -7.25 -6.02
C ARG A 26 -16.36 -6.97 -7.41
N GLU A 27 -17.68 -6.86 -7.53
CA GLU A 27 -18.34 -6.55 -8.79
C GLU A 27 -17.91 -5.18 -9.32
N PHE A 28 -17.87 -4.16 -8.45
CA PHE A 28 -17.30 -2.86 -8.82
C PHE A 28 -15.90 -3.01 -9.43
N ILE A 29 -14.98 -3.72 -8.77
CA ILE A 29 -13.62 -3.92 -9.28
C ILE A 29 -13.64 -4.61 -10.65
N ARG A 30 -14.47 -5.64 -10.84
CA ARG A 30 -14.62 -6.32 -12.14
C ARG A 30 -15.07 -5.37 -13.25
N THR A 31 -15.99 -4.45 -12.96
CA THR A 31 -16.41 -3.44 -13.96
C THR A 31 -15.28 -2.48 -14.37
N GLN A 32 -14.21 -2.40 -13.57
CA GLN A 32 -13.03 -1.59 -13.88
C GLN A 32 -12.00 -2.33 -14.73
N GLN A 33 -12.21 -3.61 -15.06
CA GLN A 33 -11.30 -4.33 -15.96
C GLN A 33 -11.50 -3.85 -17.40
N THR A 34 -10.42 -3.63 -18.13
CA THR A 34 -10.43 -3.17 -19.52
C THR A 34 -10.29 -4.34 -20.51
N PRO A 35 -10.60 -4.13 -21.80
CA PRO A 35 -10.35 -5.15 -22.83
C PRO A 35 -8.88 -5.60 -22.94
N GLU A 36 -7.92 -4.74 -22.57
CA GLU A 36 -6.48 -5.05 -22.53
C GLU A 36 -6.12 -5.98 -21.36
N GLY A 37 -7.05 -6.19 -20.42
CA GLY A 37 -6.95 -7.11 -19.29
C GLY A 37 -6.51 -6.48 -17.98
N GLY A 38 -5.90 -5.29 -18.03
CA GLY A 38 -5.61 -4.46 -16.86
C GLY A 38 -6.86 -3.79 -16.28
N TYR A 39 -6.68 -2.97 -15.24
CA TYR A 39 -7.75 -2.20 -14.61
C TYR A 39 -7.55 -0.71 -14.82
N ARG A 40 -8.67 0.00 -14.90
CA ARG A 40 -8.71 1.42 -15.20
C ARG A 40 -8.01 2.25 -14.12
N GLY A 41 -7.12 3.13 -14.57
CA GLY A 41 -6.71 4.30 -13.81
C GLY A 41 -7.75 5.42 -13.86
N ARG A 42 -7.45 6.56 -13.24
CA ARG A 42 -8.34 7.75 -13.27
C ARG A 42 -8.58 8.32 -14.66
N GLU A 43 -7.66 8.08 -15.60
CA GLU A 43 -7.79 8.51 -17.00
C GLU A 43 -8.63 7.54 -17.85
N GLY A 44 -9.06 6.40 -17.27
CA GLY A 44 -9.94 5.43 -17.91
C GLY A 44 -9.24 4.32 -18.69
N GLU A 45 -7.95 4.48 -19.00
CA GLU A 45 -7.13 3.45 -19.63
C GLU A 45 -6.59 2.43 -18.61
N ALA A 46 -6.18 1.25 -19.10
CA ALA A 46 -5.50 0.26 -18.28
C ALA A 46 -4.20 0.85 -17.71
N ASP A 47 -4.04 0.76 -16.40
CA ASP A 47 -2.86 1.25 -15.71
C ASP A 47 -2.30 0.16 -14.79
N LEU A 48 -0.99 -0.08 -14.84
CA LEU A 48 -0.35 -1.17 -14.10
C LEU A 48 -0.33 -0.93 -12.58
N TYR A 49 -0.21 0.32 -12.15
CA TYR A 49 -0.31 0.70 -10.74
C TYR A 49 -1.72 0.42 -10.20
N TYR A 50 -2.76 0.86 -10.90
CA TYR A 50 -4.16 0.60 -10.53
C TYR A 50 -4.53 -0.90 -10.64
N SER A 51 -4.00 -1.60 -11.64
CA SER A 51 -4.16 -3.05 -11.76
C SER A 51 -3.60 -3.80 -10.54
N GLY A 52 -2.48 -3.33 -9.99
CA GLY A 52 -1.94 -3.86 -8.74
C GLY A 52 -2.93 -3.76 -7.57
N PHE A 53 -3.66 -2.66 -7.43
CA PHE A 53 -4.69 -2.52 -6.38
C PHE A 53 -5.93 -3.36 -6.64
N ALA A 54 -6.39 -3.44 -7.88
CA ALA A 54 -7.52 -4.27 -8.23
C ALA A 54 -7.24 -5.75 -7.92
N VAL A 55 -6.08 -6.26 -8.35
CA VAL A 55 -5.67 -7.64 -8.09
C VAL A 55 -5.51 -7.88 -6.58
N ARG A 56 -4.87 -6.97 -5.83
CA ARG A 56 -4.79 -7.06 -4.36
C ARG A 56 -6.17 -7.15 -3.71
N SER A 57 -7.09 -6.29 -4.15
CA SER A 57 -8.46 -6.24 -3.63
C SER A 57 -9.21 -7.54 -3.88
N LEU A 58 -9.09 -8.11 -5.09
CA LEU A 58 -9.69 -9.41 -5.43
C LEU A 58 -9.06 -10.53 -4.58
N MET A 59 -7.73 -10.54 -4.43
CA MET A 59 -7.03 -11.53 -3.60
C MET A 59 -7.47 -11.52 -2.14
N VAL A 60 -7.60 -10.35 -1.52
CA VAL A 60 -8.05 -10.27 -0.10
C VAL A 60 -9.56 -10.50 0.07
N SER A 61 -10.35 -10.44 -1.01
CA SER A 61 -11.81 -10.58 -0.97
C SER A 61 -12.34 -11.92 -1.51
N GLY A 62 -11.48 -12.85 -1.91
CA GLY A 62 -11.92 -14.17 -2.40
C GLY A 62 -11.04 -14.82 -3.46
N GLY A 63 -10.03 -14.11 -3.97
CA GLY A 63 -9.18 -14.57 -5.06
C GLY A 63 -9.65 -14.08 -6.43
N LEU A 64 -8.83 -14.38 -7.44
CA LEU A 64 -9.12 -14.15 -8.85
C LEU A 64 -9.92 -15.32 -9.42
N GLU A 65 -10.97 -15.00 -10.18
CA GLU A 65 -11.70 -15.96 -10.99
C GLU A 65 -10.95 -16.33 -12.27
N SER A 66 -11.30 -17.45 -12.90
CA SER A 66 -10.60 -17.95 -14.10
C SER A 66 -10.54 -16.94 -15.25
N ALA A 67 -11.62 -16.15 -15.45
CA ALA A 67 -11.67 -15.13 -16.49
C ALA A 67 -10.76 -13.93 -16.16
N GLU A 68 -10.87 -13.39 -14.94
CA GLU A 68 -10.03 -12.30 -14.44
C GLU A 68 -8.54 -12.67 -14.54
N ARG A 69 -8.20 -13.88 -14.08
CA ARG A 69 -6.84 -14.42 -14.09
C ARG A 69 -6.26 -14.46 -15.50
N THR A 70 -7.01 -14.98 -16.48
CA THR A 70 -6.57 -15.07 -17.89
C THR A 70 -6.26 -13.69 -18.48
N LEU A 71 -7.13 -12.71 -18.20
CA LEU A 71 -6.98 -11.33 -18.67
C LEU A 71 -5.79 -10.63 -18.01
N VAL A 72 -5.63 -10.77 -16.69
CA VAL A 72 -4.48 -10.23 -15.95
C VAL A 72 -3.17 -10.85 -16.45
N THR A 73 -3.12 -12.17 -16.69
CA THR A 73 -1.95 -12.83 -17.28
C THR A 73 -1.56 -12.19 -18.62
N SER A 74 -2.53 -12.05 -19.53
CA SER A 74 -2.33 -11.46 -20.86
C SER A 74 -1.86 -10.00 -20.78
N TYR A 75 -2.36 -9.24 -19.81
CA TYR A 75 -1.95 -7.87 -19.58
C TYR A 75 -0.50 -7.79 -19.07
N LEU A 76 -0.14 -8.60 -18.07
CA LEU A 76 1.19 -8.59 -17.47
C LEU A 76 2.30 -9.02 -18.45
N GLN A 77 1.99 -9.92 -19.40
CA GLN A 77 2.92 -10.38 -20.44
C GLN A 77 3.35 -9.28 -21.43
N GLN A 78 2.63 -8.16 -21.47
CA GLN A 78 2.97 -7.01 -22.33
C GLN A 78 4.14 -6.18 -21.78
N PHE A 79 4.48 -6.36 -20.50
CA PHE A 79 5.49 -5.56 -19.81
C PHE A 79 6.81 -6.33 -19.69
N ASN A 80 7.92 -5.62 -19.91
CA ASN A 80 9.22 -6.08 -19.46
C ASN A 80 9.45 -5.57 -18.03
N PRO A 81 9.40 -6.42 -16.98
CA PRO A 81 9.51 -5.98 -15.59
C PRO A 81 10.80 -5.22 -15.28
N LEU A 82 11.89 -5.51 -15.98
CA LEU A 82 13.17 -4.84 -15.76
C LEU A 82 13.21 -3.39 -16.27
N SER A 83 12.26 -3.01 -17.13
CA SER A 83 12.09 -1.62 -17.60
C SER A 83 11.12 -0.79 -16.76
N LEU A 84 10.31 -1.43 -15.90
CA LEU A 84 9.24 -0.78 -15.14
C LEU A 84 9.77 0.14 -14.05
N SER A 85 9.07 1.23 -13.74
CA SER A 85 9.39 2.02 -12.54
C SER A 85 9.27 1.14 -11.27
N VAL A 86 9.84 1.54 -10.12
CA VAL A 86 9.76 0.71 -8.89
C VAL A 86 8.32 0.43 -8.47
N ILE A 87 7.44 1.41 -8.63
CA ILE A 87 6.02 1.28 -8.27
C ILE A 87 5.30 0.29 -9.19
N ASP A 88 5.57 0.37 -10.49
CA ASP A 88 5.01 -0.53 -11.49
C ASP A 88 5.59 -1.94 -11.37
N LEU A 89 6.89 -2.07 -11.07
CA LEU A 89 7.54 -3.34 -10.81
C LEU A 89 6.92 -4.04 -9.59
N LEU A 90 6.65 -3.31 -8.51
CA LEU A 90 5.98 -3.85 -7.33
C LEU A 90 4.56 -4.31 -7.68
N SER A 91 3.81 -3.53 -8.46
CA SER A 91 2.47 -3.92 -8.92
C SER A 91 2.50 -5.14 -9.83
N TRP A 92 3.45 -5.22 -10.76
CA TRP A 92 3.65 -6.36 -11.65
C TRP A 92 3.99 -7.63 -10.88
N MET A 93 5.00 -7.59 -10.00
CA MET A 93 5.43 -8.76 -9.22
C MET A 93 4.32 -9.27 -8.30
N TYR A 94 3.58 -8.37 -7.64
CA TYR A 94 2.45 -8.77 -6.82
C TYR A 94 1.38 -9.47 -7.66
N SER A 95 1.01 -8.87 -8.80
CA SER A 95 -0.03 -9.42 -9.66
C SER A 95 0.39 -10.76 -10.28
N ALA A 96 1.67 -10.92 -10.64
CA ALA A 96 2.21 -12.19 -11.11
C ALA A 96 2.09 -13.29 -10.05
N LEU A 97 2.49 -13.02 -8.80
CA LEU A 97 2.31 -13.97 -7.69
C LEU A 97 0.83 -14.26 -7.39
N ALA A 98 -0.04 -13.26 -7.53
CA ALA A 98 -1.48 -13.44 -7.32
C ALA A 98 -2.12 -14.35 -8.40
N VAL A 99 -1.72 -14.19 -9.67
CA VAL A 99 -2.11 -15.07 -10.77
C VAL A 99 -1.67 -16.50 -10.49
N GLN A 100 -0.40 -16.71 -10.13
CA GLN A 100 0.15 -18.02 -9.80
C GLN A 100 -0.57 -18.65 -8.60
N ALA A 101 -0.76 -17.89 -7.52
CA ALA A 101 -1.47 -18.35 -6.32
C ALA A 101 -2.94 -18.71 -6.59
N SER A 102 -3.54 -18.12 -7.63
CA SER A 102 -4.89 -18.43 -8.09
C SER A 102 -4.93 -19.57 -9.12
N GLY A 103 -3.84 -20.32 -9.30
CA GLY A 103 -3.74 -21.46 -10.23
C GLY A 103 -3.55 -21.06 -11.70
N GLY A 104 -2.99 -19.88 -11.95
CA GLY A 104 -2.61 -19.41 -13.29
C GLY A 104 -1.15 -19.71 -13.62
N ASP A 105 -0.69 -19.17 -14.74
CA ASP A 105 0.67 -19.36 -15.22
C ASP A 105 1.71 -18.72 -14.28
N ASP A 106 2.90 -19.33 -14.21
CA ASP A 106 4.04 -18.80 -13.49
C ASP A 106 4.80 -17.80 -14.37
N LEU A 107 4.38 -16.53 -14.34
CA LEU A 107 5.03 -15.45 -15.10
C LEU A 107 6.46 -15.15 -14.63
N LEU A 108 6.87 -15.63 -13.45
CA LEU A 108 8.25 -15.48 -12.98
C LEU A 108 9.18 -16.55 -13.55
N ALA A 109 8.64 -17.66 -14.09
CA ALA A 109 9.45 -18.65 -14.80
C ALA A 109 10.04 -18.08 -16.10
N ASP A 110 9.35 -17.14 -16.73
CA ASP A 110 9.73 -16.57 -18.03
C ASP A 110 10.85 -15.52 -17.95
N VAL A 111 11.07 -14.91 -16.77
CA VAL A 111 12.09 -13.84 -16.59
C VAL A 111 13.49 -14.36 -16.30
N GLY A 112 13.65 -15.68 -16.10
CA GLY A 112 14.93 -16.37 -15.96
C GLY A 112 15.56 -16.30 -14.56
N GLU A 113 16.55 -17.16 -14.32
CA GLU A 113 17.18 -17.35 -12.99
C GLU A 113 17.90 -16.11 -12.44
N SER A 114 18.41 -15.23 -13.32
CA SER A 114 19.13 -14.01 -12.92
C SER A 114 18.23 -12.82 -12.59
N PHE A 115 16.91 -12.99 -12.68
CA PHE A 115 15.95 -11.92 -12.45
C PHE A 115 16.07 -11.27 -11.06
N PRO A 116 16.20 -12.04 -9.95
CA PRO A 116 16.40 -11.46 -8.62
C PRO A 116 17.62 -10.55 -8.56
N GLU A 117 18.77 -10.98 -9.11
CA GLU A 117 20.00 -10.19 -9.14
C GLU A 117 19.80 -8.88 -9.91
N GLN A 118 19.26 -8.96 -11.13
CA GLN A 118 19.04 -7.80 -12.00
C GLN A 118 18.07 -6.78 -11.37
N VAL A 119 17.00 -7.25 -10.74
CA VAL A 119 16.08 -6.38 -9.99
C VAL A 119 16.83 -5.68 -8.87
N THR A 120 17.59 -6.40 -8.05
CA THR A 120 18.30 -5.79 -6.91
C THR A 120 19.40 -4.83 -7.31
N GLU A 121 20.13 -5.10 -8.41
CA GLU A 121 21.13 -4.19 -8.96
C GLU A 121 20.50 -2.88 -9.42
N ARG A 122 19.36 -2.97 -10.12
CA ARG A 122 18.62 -1.81 -10.59
C ARG A 122 18.00 -0.99 -9.46
N LEU A 123 17.45 -1.65 -8.44
CA LEU A 123 16.93 -0.96 -7.26
C LEU A 123 18.06 -0.22 -6.52
N GLU A 124 19.26 -0.81 -6.44
CA GLU A 124 20.40 -0.15 -5.78
C GLU A 124 20.89 1.10 -6.52
N GLN A 125 20.64 1.22 -7.83
CA GLN A 125 20.95 2.44 -8.59
C GLN A 125 20.13 3.66 -8.14
N THR A 126 18.99 3.46 -7.46
CA THR A 126 18.19 4.57 -6.94
C THR A 126 18.55 4.95 -5.51
N ARG A 127 19.55 4.30 -4.90
CA ARG A 127 20.04 4.67 -3.57
C ARG A 127 20.74 6.01 -3.63
N THR A 128 20.44 6.87 -2.65
CA THR A 128 21.06 8.20 -2.53
C THR A 128 22.04 8.29 -1.36
N ASP A 129 22.78 9.39 -1.31
CA ASP A 129 23.82 9.64 -0.30
C ASP A 129 23.28 9.73 1.14
N ASP A 130 21.99 10.03 1.30
CA ASP A 130 21.33 10.06 2.61
C ASP A 130 20.98 8.65 3.14
N GLY A 131 21.18 7.60 2.33
CA GLY A 131 20.95 6.21 2.71
C GLY A 131 19.59 5.64 2.30
N GLY A 132 18.63 6.50 1.93
CA GLY A 132 17.34 6.11 1.37
C GLY A 132 17.38 5.94 -0.15
N TYR A 133 16.21 5.67 -0.74
CA TYR A 133 16.03 5.48 -2.17
C TYR A 133 15.17 6.59 -2.78
N ALA A 134 15.59 7.11 -3.94
CA ALA A 134 14.85 8.10 -4.72
C ALA A 134 13.95 7.43 -5.77
N LYS A 135 13.00 8.20 -6.33
CA LYS A 135 12.05 7.72 -7.34
C LYS A 135 12.72 7.20 -8.63
N SER A 136 13.90 7.72 -8.95
CA SER A 136 14.74 7.33 -10.08
C SER A 136 16.21 7.48 -9.73
N ASP A 137 17.07 6.94 -10.59
CA ASP A 137 18.54 7.06 -10.54
C ASP A 137 19.05 8.51 -10.71
N GLN A 138 18.21 9.41 -11.22
CA GLN A 138 18.48 10.86 -11.31
C GLN A 138 18.10 11.63 -10.04
N GLY A 139 17.48 10.97 -9.06
CA GLY A 139 16.99 11.62 -7.85
C GLY A 139 18.12 11.97 -6.87
N ALA A 140 18.16 13.23 -6.43
CA ALA A 140 19.21 13.72 -5.53
C ALA A 140 18.98 13.41 -4.03
N ALA A 141 17.78 12.96 -3.65
CA ALA A 141 17.43 12.72 -2.25
C ALA A 141 16.49 11.53 -2.09
N GLY A 142 16.65 10.80 -0.98
CA GLY A 142 15.82 9.67 -0.65
C GLY A 142 14.41 10.09 -0.25
N SER A 143 13.44 9.24 -0.59
CA SER A 143 12.04 9.36 -0.21
C SER A 143 11.67 8.23 0.74
N THR A 144 10.93 8.56 1.81
CA THR A 144 10.52 7.57 2.83
C THR A 144 9.63 6.50 2.21
N TYR A 145 8.58 6.91 1.50
CA TYR A 145 7.67 5.99 0.82
C TYR A 145 8.37 5.17 -0.26
N HIS A 146 9.27 5.77 -1.05
CA HIS A 146 9.99 5.04 -2.08
C HIS A 146 10.98 4.04 -1.51
N SER A 147 11.66 4.37 -0.41
CA SER A 147 12.52 3.43 0.32
C SER A 147 11.75 2.22 0.85
N PHE A 148 10.49 2.43 1.26
CA PHE A 148 9.60 1.35 1.64
C PHE A 148 9.24 0.47 0.43
N MET A 149 8.83 1.05 -0.69
CA MET A 149 8.53 0.29 -1.92
C MET A 149 9.73 -0.52 -2.43
N VAL A 150 10.92 0.08 -2.46
CA VAL A 150 12.15 -0.62 -2.84
C VAL A 150 12.39 -1.82 -1.92
N THR A 151 12.23 -1.65 -0.61
CA THR A 151 12.39 -2.74 0.36
C THR A 151 11.38 -3.86 0.15
N LEU A 152 10.15 -3.54 -0.24
CA LEU A 152 9.16 -4.54 -0.65
C LEU A 152 9.61 -5.28 -1.91
N CYS A 153 10.13 -4.58 -2.93
CA CYS A 153 10.65 -5.23 -4.14
C CYS A 153 11.81 -6.19 -3.82
N TYR A 154 12.75 -5.82 -2.95
CA TYR A 154 13.79 -6.74 -2.46
C TYR A 154 13.18 -8.00 -1.84
N GLU A 155 12.17 -7.84 -0.99
CA GLU A 155 11.51 -8.97 -0.33
C GLU A 155 10.77 -9.88 -1.32
N MET A 156 10.12 -9.32 -2.34
CA MET A 156 9.42 -10.07 -3.38
C MET A 156 10.34 -11.00 -4.17
N VAL A 157 11.63 -10.63 -4.33
CA VAL A 157 12.65 -11.47 -4.98
C VAL A 157 13.50 -12.26 -3.98
N GLY A 158 13.08 -12.35 -2.71
CA GLY A 158 13.78 -13.12 -1.68
C GLY A 158 15.16 -12.57 -1.31
N ARG A 159 15.31 -11.24 -1.31
CA ARG A 159 16.55 -10.52 -0.99
C ARG A 159 16.30 -9.48 0.11
N MET A 160 17.38 -8.88 0.62
CA MET A 160 17.34 -7.76 1.55
C MET A 160 18.08 -6.56 0.95
N PRO A 161 17.64 -5.31 1.21
CA PRO A 161 18.39 -4.13 0.83
C PRO A 161 19.81 -4.18 1.42
N PRO A 162 20.86 -3.82 0.66
CA PRO A 162 22.20 -3.73 1.20
C PRO A 162 22.29 -2.59 2.23
N ARG A 163 23.37 -2.57 3.04
CA ARG A 163 23.67 -1.48 3.99
C ARG A 163 22.46 -1.09 4.87
N PRO A 164 21.81 -2.03 5.58
CA PRO A 164 20.58 -1.76 6.32
C PRO A 164 20.73 -0.65 7.36
N ASN A 165 21.89 -0.53 8.02
CA ASN A 165 22.14 0.55 8.99
C ASN A 165 22.09 1.96 8.36
N ARG A 166 22.44 2.11 7.08
CA ARG A 166 22.32 3.40 6.37
C ARG A 166 20.85 3.76 6.11
N LEU A 167 20.04 2.75 5.78
CA LEU A 167 18.58 2.93 5.66
C LEU A 167 17.94 3.25 7.01
N VAL A 168 18.39 2.63 8.11
CA VAL A 168 17.93 2.97 9.47
C VAL A 168 18.27 4.41 9.81
N GLN A 169 19.52 4.85 9.58
CA GLN A 169 19.91 6.24 9.84
C GLN A 169 19.09 7.22 9.00
N PHE A 170 18.87 6.91 7.72
CA PHE A 170 17.97 7.67 6.85
C PHE A 170 16.60 7.88 7.51
N LEU A 171 15.98 6.80 8.02
CA LEU A 171 14.66 6.86 8.66
C LEU A 171 14.67 7.72 9.93
N TYR A 172 15.68 7.58 10.79
CA TYR A 172 15.82 8.45 11.96
C TYR A 172 15.91 9.93 11.57
N ASP A 173 16.64 10.25 10.49
CA ASP A 173 16.73 11.62 9.98
C ASP A 173 15.42 12.13 9.32
N ARG A 174 14.41 11.26 9.15
CA ARG A 174 13.06 11.60 8.67
C ARG A 174 12.05 11.85 9.77
N GLN A 175 12.35 11.53 11.02
CA GLN A 175 11.45 11.83 12.14
C GLN A 175 11.45 13.35 12.45
N ARG A 176 10.33 13.89 12.93
CA ARG A 176 10.21 15.29 13.37
C ARG A 176 9.77 15.38 14.81
N ASP A 177 9.86 16.59 15.36
CA ASP A 177 9.46 16.89 16.75
C ASP A 177 7.96 16.64 17.02
N ASP A 178 7.14 16.54 15.96
CA ASP A 178 5.74 16.12 16.05
C ASP A 178 5.57 14.60 16.21
N GLY A 179 6.68 13.86 16.28
CA GLY A 179 6.78 12.42 16.49
C GLY A 179 6.64 11.56 15.23
N GLY A 180 6.08 12.10 14.16
CA GLY A 180 5.90 11.41 12.89
C GLY A 180 7.13 11.47 12.00
N PHE A 181 6.99 10.93 10.78
CA PHE A 181 8.02 10.96 9.75
C PHE A 181 7.58 11.76 8.53
N VAL A 182 8.55 12.39 7.87
CA VAL A 182 8.34 13.12 6.61
C VAL A 182 8.74 12.31 5.39
N GLU A 183 8.21 12.70 4.24
CA GLU A 183 8.54 12.06 2.96
C GLU A 183 9.94 12.41 2.46
N ILE A 184 10.35 13.68 2.60
CA ILE A 184 11.66 14.20 2.20
C ILE A 184 12.24 15.12 3.28
N ALA A 185 13.57 15.20 3.36
CA ALA A 185 14.28 15.94 4.42
C ALA A 185 13.84 17.41 4.61
N PRO A 186 13.56 18.23 3.58
CA PRO A 186 13.20 19.63 3.78
C PRO A 186 11.84 19.86 4.45
N MET A 187 10.96 18.85 4.49
CA MET A 187 9.66 18.98 5.13
C MET A 187 9.80 19.12 6.64
N ARG A 188 8.98 20.01 7.22
CA ARG A 188 8.98 20.30 8.67
C ARG A 188 7.89 19.60 9.46
N ARG A 189 6.85 19.12 8.78
CA ARG A 189 5.69 18.47 9.39
C ARG A 189 5.51 17.10 8.79
N SER A 190 5.27 16.14 9.66
CA SER A 190 5.10 14.74 9.31
C SER A 190 3.78 14.47 8.61
N GLY A 191 3.71 13.31 7.96
CA GLY A 191 2.50 12.83 7.31
C GLY A 191 2.18 11.41 7.73
N THR A 192 0.91 11.04 7.65
CA THR A 192 0.42 9.70 8.07
C THR A 192 1.04 8.58 7.24
N ASN A 193 1.08 8.76 5.92
CA ASN A 193 1.66 7.76 5.01
C ASN A 193 3.19 7.60 5.14
N PRO A 194 4.01 8.67 5.14
CA PRO A 194 5.44 8.51 5.39
C PRO A 194 5.74 7.96 6.80
N THR A 195 4.91 8.29 7.81
CA THR A 195 5.01 7.68 9.14
C THR A 195 4.76 6.17 9.07
N ALA A 196 3.67 5.72 8.46
CA ALA A 196 3.38 4.30 8.31
C ALA A 196 4.48 3.54 7.55
N ALA A 197 5.02 4.13 6.48
CA ALA A 197 6.13 3.56 5.71
C ALA A 197 7.41 3.41 6.56
N ALA A 198 7.76 4.44 7.33
CA ALA A 198 8.91 4.42 8.23
C ALA A 198 8.73 3.38 9.34
N VAL A 199 7.55 3.30 9.94
CA VAL A 199 7.21 2.32 10.98
C VAL A 199 7.34 0.89 10.45
N ALA A 200 6.79 0.61 9.27
CA ALA A 200 6.90 -0.71 8.64
C ALA A 200 8.36 -1.10 8.39
N LEU A 201 9.19 -0.16 7.91
CA LEU A 201 10.62 -0.38 7.70
C LEU A 201 11.38 -0.60 9.02
N LEU A 202 11.15 0.24 10.03
CA LEU A 202 11.82 0.12 11.34
C LEU A 202 11.47 -1.19 12.03
N ASN A 203 10.20 -1.61 11.99
CA ASN A 203 9.77 -2.92 12.48
C ASN A 203 10.50 -4.04 11.73
N LYS A 204 10.52 -4.00 10.40
CA LYS A 204 11.19 -5.01 9.57
C LYS A 204 12.69 -5.10 9.83
N LEU A 205 13.34 -3.98 10.09
CA LEU A 205 14.78 -3.89 10.37
C LEU A 205 15.12 -4.18 11.84
N GLY A 206 14.12 -4.43 12.70
CA GLY A 206 14.33 -4.64 14.13
C GLY A 206 14.92 -3.40 14.82
N ARG A 207 14.41 -2.22 14.45
CA ARG A 207 14.87 -0.90 14.92
C ARG A 207 13.73 0.00 15.41
N MET A 208 12.51 -0.53 15.46
CA MET A 208 11.43 0.09 16.21
C MET A 208 11.66 -0.16 17.70
N ASP A 209 11.73 0.90 18.49
CA ASP A 209 11.82 0.85 19.95
C ASP A 209 10.63 1.55 20.62
N ARG A 210 10.64 1.59 21.95
CA ARG A 210 9.53 2.15 22.73
C ARG A 210 9.43 3.67 22.61
N ASP A 211 10.55 4.36 22.43
CA ASP A 211 10.57 5.81 22.38
C ASP A 211 10.00 6.27 21.03
N ILE A 212 10.44 5.66 19.93
CA ILE A 212 9.87 5.91 18.60
C ILE A 212 8.38 5.54 18.56
N ALA A 213 7.98 4.41 19.17
CA ALA A 213 6.56 4.03 19.22
C ALA A 213 5.70 5.04 20.00
N ALA A 214 6.23 5.62 21.08
CA ALA A 214 5.54 6.66 21.85
C ALA A 214 5.40 7.97 21.05
N ASP A 215 6.44 8.36 20.33
CA ASP A 215 6.42 9.52 19.44
C ASP A 215 5.41 9.36 18.31
N VAL A 216 5.39 8.19 17.66
CA VAL A 216 4.40 7.87 16.62
C VAL A 216 2.98 7.87 17.20
N ALA A 217 2.77 7.40 18.42
CA ALA A 217 1.46 7.45 19.08
C ALA A 217 0.98 8.90 19.30
N ALA A 218 1.88 9.79 19.71
CA ALA A 218 1.58 11.22 19.83
C ALA A 218 1.19 11.82 18.47
N PHE A 219 2.00 11.56 17.43
CA PHE A 219 1.70 12.01 16.08
C PHE A 219 0.34 11.50 15.58
N LEU A 220 0.07 10.20 15.70
CA LEU A 220 -1.19 9.60 15.25
C LEU A 220 -2.40 10.20 15.97
N SER A 221 -2.24 10.57 17.24
CA SER A 221 -3.29 11.27 18.01
C SER A 221 -3.58 12.65 17.43
N ASP A 222 -2.56 13.37 16.96
CA ASP A 222 -2.71 14.71 16.37
C ASP A 222 -3.36 14.71 14.98
N VAL A 223 -3.26 13.60 14.24
CA VAL A 223 -3.87 13.45 12.90
C VAL A 223 -5.21 12.72 12.92
N VAL A 224 -5.80 12.47 14.10
CA VAL A 224 -7.19 12.02 14.20
C VAL A 224 -8.13 13.13 13.71
N SER A 225 -8.95 12.82 12.70
CA SER A 225 -9.98 13.72 12.21
C SER A 225 -11.25 13.64 13.06
N THR A 226 -11.92 14.77 13.25
CA THR A 226 -13.26 14.82 13.86
C THR A 226 -14.31 14.06 13.05
N GLU A 227 -14.06 13.82 11.75
CA GLU A 227 -14.93 13.04 10.86
C GLU A 227 -14.96 11.54 11.22
N GLY A 228 -13.94 11.03 11.92
CA GLY A 228 -13.84 9.62 12.30
C GLY A 228 -12.81 8.80 11.52
N GLY A 229 -11.89 9.45 10.79
CA GLY A 229 -10.74 8.82 10.15
C GLY A 229 -9.43 9.54 10.48
N PHE A 230 -8.35 9.24 9.75
CA PHE A 230 -7.06 9.93 9.89
C PHE A 230 -6.86 10.96 8.77
N GLN A 231 -6.29 12.10 9.12
CA GLN A 231 -5.85 13.14 8.19
C GLN A 231 -4.51 12.75 7.55
N ALA A 232 -4.21 13.29 6.37
CA ALA A 232 -2.90 13.09 5.74
C ALA A 232 -1.74 13.75 6.51
N ASN A 233 -2.01 14.88 7.17
CA ASN A 233 -1.14 15.60 8.10
C ASN A 233 -1.96 16.68 8.82
N THR A 234 -1.36 17.33 9.81
CA THR A 234 -2.00 18.36 10.67
C THR A 234 -2.48 19.63 9.94
N ARG A 235 -2.25 19.79 8.63
CA ARG A 235 -2.79 20.90 7.82
C ARG A 235 -4.00 20.52 6.98
N ILE A 236 -4.29 19.23 6.82
CA ILE A 236 -5.42 18.76 6.04
C ILE A 236 -6.58 18.53 7.01
N PRO A 237 -7.66 19.31 6.94
CA PRO A 237 -8.69 19.30 7.98
C PRO A 237 -9.70 18.15 7.84
N PHE A 238 -9.45 17.20 6.95
CA PHE A 238 -10.37 16.12 6.60
C PHE A 238 -9.65 14.78 6.56
N ALA A 239 -10.41 13.70 6.80
CA ALA A 239 -9.92 12.34 6.65
C ALA A 239 -9.96 11.88 5.20
N ASP A 240 -9.04 10.99 4.83
CA ASP A 240 -9.01 10.30 3.54
C ASP A 240 -8.79 8.79 3.72
N GLY A 241 -9.18 8.00 2.71
CA GLY A 241 -9.15 6.54 2.77
C GLY A 241 -7.75 5.97 2.93
N LEU A 242 -6.75 6.54 2.25
CA LEU A 242 -5.37 6.07 2.32
C LEU A 242 -4.78 6.34 3.71
N SER A 243 -4.88 7.58 4.20
CA SER A 243 -4.38 7.95 5.53
C SER A 243 -5.11 7.21 6.65
N THR A 244 -6.41 6.97 6.50
CA THR A 244 -7.18 6.18 7.48
C THR A 244 -6.73 4.73 7.51
N PHE A 245 -6.51 4.12 6.34
CA PHE A 245 -5.98 2.75 6.27
C PHE A 245 -4.59 2.63 6.91
N THR A 246 -3.65 3.51 6.53
CA THR A 246 -2.26 3.44 7.00
C THR A 246 -2.13 3.84 8.46
N GLY A 247 -2.88 4.85 8.92
CA GLY A 247 -2.96 5.25 10.33
C GLY A 247 -3.51 4.15 11.22
N LEU A 248 -4.63 3.52 10.82
CA LEU A 248 -5.22 2.39 11.54
C LEU A 248 -4.27 1.20 11.60
N LEU A 249 -3.66 0.82 10.47
CA LEU A 249 -2.69 -0.27 10.42
C LEU A 249 -1.51 0.01 11.35
N THR A 250 -0.93 1.22 11.29
CA THR A 250 0.21 1.63 12.12
C THR A 250 -0.14 1.57 13.60
N ASN A 251 -1.33 2.07 13.97
CA ASN A 251 -1.82 2.03 15.34
C ASN A 251 -1.88 0.59 15.88
N GLN A 252 -2.42 -0.32 15.07
CA GLN A 252 -2.56 -1.73 15.45
C GLN A 252 -1.22 -2.48 15.44
N ASP A 253 -0.34 -2.22 14.47
CA ASP A 253 0.99 -2.86 14.38
C ASP A 253 1.90 -2.48 15.55
N LEU A 254 1.72 -1.27 16.10
CA LEU A 254 2.40 -0.81 17.31
C LEU A 254 1.71 -1.26 18.61
N GLY A 255 0.55 -1.91 18.53
CA GLY A 255 -0.22 -2.32 19.72
C GLY A 255 -0.70 -1.14 20.58
N LEU A 256 -0.95 0.01 19.95
CA LEU A 256 -1.38 1.23 20.65
C LEU A 256 -2.86 1.12 21.08
N PRO A 257 -3.28 1.88 22.11
CA PRO A 257 -4.69 2.05 22.42
C PRO A 257 -5.50 2.50 21.21
N GLU A 258 -6.80 2.21 21.24
CA GLU A 258 -7.72 2.66 20.19
C GLU A 258 -7.81 4.21 20.20
N LEU A 259 -7.28 4.85 19.15
CA LEU A 259 -7.31 6.32 19.00
C LEU A 259 -8.66 6.82 18.46
N ILE A 260 -9.32 6.01 17.62
CA ILE A 260 -10.64 6.31 17.07
C ILE A 260 -11.52 5.08 17.30
N PRO A 261 -12.67 5.22 18.00
CA PRO A 261 -13.57 4.11 18.22
C PRO A 261 -13.97 3.43 16.90
N HIS A 262 -13.92 2.09 16.85
CA HIS A 262 -14.24 1.31 15.64
C HIS A 262 -15.54 1.75 14.94
N HIS A 263 -16.60 2.01 15.71
CA HIS A 263 -17.90 2.43 15.17
C HIS A 263 -17.84 3.80 14.48
N ARG A 264 -16.93 4.69 14.88
CA ARG A 264 -16.74 6.00 14.23
C ARG A 264 -16.02 5.88 12.90
N ILE A 265 -14.99 5.02 12.81
CA ILE A 265 -14.33 4.73 11.53
C ILE A 265 -15.31 4.09 10.56
N LEU A 266 -16.08 3.10 11.02
CA LEU A 266 -17.07 2.43 10.19
C LEU A 266 -18.16 3.40 9.71
N HIS A 267 -18.70 4.21 10.61
CA HIS A 267 -19.69 5.23 10.26
C HIS A 267 -19.13 6.22 9.23
N TRP A 268 -17.91 6.71 9.43
CA TRP A 268 -17.27 7.62 8.48
C TRP A 268 -17.14 6.98 7.09
N LEU A 269 -16.63 5.75 7.05
CA LEU A 269 -16.41 5.00 5.83
C LEU A 269 -17.74 4.80 5.06
N GLU A 270 -18.79 4.35 5.74
CA GLU A 270 -20.12 4.09 5.16
C GLU A 270 -20.84 5.37 4.69
N GLN A 271 -20.67 6.50 5.40
CA GLN A 271 -21.39 7.73 5.09
C GLN A 271 -20.67 8.63 4.09
N HIS A 272 -19.34 8.57 4.00
CA HIS A 272 -18.56 9.56 3.23
C HIS A 272 -17.84 9.01 2.01
N ILE A 273 -17.35 7.77 2.05
CA ILE A 273 -16.48 7.25 0.98
C ILE A 273 -16.96 5.96 0.33
N GLU A 274 -17.74 5.13 1.03
CA GLU A 274 -18.34 3.92 0.45
C GLU A 274 -19.47 4.26 -0.52
N ARG A 275 -19.54 3.52 -1.63
CA ARG A 275 -20.58 3.66 -2.62
C ARG A 275 -21.63 2.55 -2.50
N PRO A 276 -22.94 2.88 -2.57
CA PRO A 276 -24.00 1.86 -2.56
C PRO A 276 -23.82 0.80 -3.66
N GLU A 277 -23.37 1.22 -4.83
CA GLU A 277 -23.07 0.40 -6.01
C GLU A 277 -21.78 -0.44 -5.91
N GLY A 278 -21.00 -0.26 -4.84
CA GLY A 278 -19.66 -0.85 -4.71
C GLY A 278 -18.54 0.13 -5.05
N GLY A 279 -17.35 -0.17 -4.56
CA GLY A 279 -16.19 0.73 -4.61
C GLY A 279 -16.17 1.82 -3.53
N PHE A 280 -15.02 2.50 -3.44
CA PHE A 280 -14.77 3.59 -2.50
C PHE A 280 -14.13 4.79 -3.18
N ARG A 281 -14.51 5.97 -2.72
CA ARG A 281 -13.91 7.27 -3.04
C ARG A 281 -12.68 7.53 -2.17
N GLY A 282 -11.80 8.43 -2.62
CA GLY A 282 -10.62 8.79 -1.84
C GLY A 282 -10.90 9.63 -0.60
N ALA A 283 -11.87 10.54 -0.71
CA ALA A 283 -12.34 11.37 0.38
C ALA A 283 -13.77 11.86 0.09
N SER A 284 -14.39 12.56 1.04
CA SER A 284 -15.78 13.03 0.94
C SER A 284 -16.05 13.94 -0.26
N TRP A 285 -15.05 14.71 -0.72
CA TRP A 285 -15.15 15.60 -1.88
C TRP A 285 -14.85 14.92 -3.21
N ASP A 286 -14.31 13.70 -3.20
CA ASP A 286 -14.07 12.95 -4.43
C ASP A 286 -15.41 12.49 -5.01
N GLN A 287 -15.52 12.57 -6.34
CA GLN A 287 -16.76 12.27 -7.05
C GLN A 287 -16.84 10.80 -7.47
N GLN A 288 -15.68 10.17 -7.68
CA GLN A 288 -15.60 8.85 -8.30
C GLN A 288 -14.94 7.86 -7.36
N ALA A 289 -15.48 6.64 -7.34
CA ALA A 289 -14.76 5.51 -6.79
C ALA A 289 -13.73 5.01 -7.80
N ASP A 290 -12.60 4.50 -7.32
CA ASP A 290 -11.58 3.86 -8.13
C ASP A 290 -11.06 2.59 -7.43
N VAL A 291 -10.28 1.77 -8.13
CA VAL A 291 -9.76 0.51 -7.57
C VAL A 291 -8.71 0.72 -6.48
N GLU A 292 -7.99 1.84 -6.48
CA GLU A 292 -6.99 2.20 -5.46
C GLU A 292 -7.65 2.47 -4.11
N TYR A 293 -8.61 3.40 -4.07
CA TYR A 293 -9.33 3.69 -2.83
C TYR A 293 -10.31 2.58 -2.45
N THR A 294 -10.76 1.77 -3.39
CA THR A 294 -11.48 0.53 -3.08
C THR A 294 -10.59 -0.46 -2.31
N PHE A 295 -9.32 -0.59 -2.68
CA PHE A 295 -8.37 -1.38 -1.90
C PHE A 295 -8.22 -0.84 -0.47
N TYR A 296 -8.06 0.49 -0.30
CA TYR A 296 -7.94 1.08 1.02
C TYR A 296 -9.21 0.93 1.87
N GLY A 297 -10.39 1.12 1.28
CA GLY A 297 -11.69 0.92 1.96
C GLY A 297 -11.89 -0.52 2.43
N LEU A 298 -11.59 -1.50 1.57
CA LEU A 298 -11.57 -2.92 1.94
C LEU A 298 -10.52 -3.21 3.00
N GLY A 299 -9.34 -2.58 2.91
CA GLY A 299 -8.29 -2.64 3.92
C GLY A 299 -8.79 -2.20 5.29
N ILE A 300 -9.45 -1.04 5.38
CA ILE A 300 -10.04 -0.52 6.62
C ILE A 300 -11.09 -1.50 7.16
N LEU A 301 -12.04 -1.93 6.33
CA LEU A 301 -13.06 -2.89 6.74
C LEU A 301 -12.45 -4.20 7.26
N GLY A 302 -11.41 -4.71 6.60
CA GLY A 302 -10.67 -5.88 7.04
C GLY A 302 -9.98 -5.67 8.38
N LEU A 303 -9.32 -4.52 8.60
CA LEU A 303 -8.62 -4.22 9.85
C LEU A 303 -9.55 -3.97 11.04
N LEU A 304 -10.73 -3.38 10.82
CA LEU A 304 -11.74 -3.20 11.87
C LEU A 304 -12.33 -4.55 12.33
N ASN A 305 -12.26 -5.56 11.48
CA ASN A 305 -12.77 -6.90 11.73
C ASN A 305 -11.65 -7.94 11.94
N SER A 306 -10.37 -7.55 12.00
CA SER A 306 -9.26 -8.53 12.12
C SER A 306 -9.18 -9.10 13.54
#